data_AF-A0A1J9PRL3-F1
#
_entry.id   AF-A0A1J9PRL3-F1
#
_cell.length_a   1.000
_cell.length_b   1.000
_cell.length_c   1.000
_cell.angle_alpha   90.00
_cell.angle_beta   90.00
_cell.angle_gamma   90.00
#
_symmetry.space_group_name_H-M   'P 1'
#
loop_
_entity.id
_entity.type
_entity.pdbx_description
1 polymer ?
#
loop_
_entity_poly.entity_id
_entity_poly.type
_entity_poly.pdbx_seq_one_letter_code
_entity_poly.pdbx_strand_id
1 'polypeptide(L)'
;MAFKLSYPPNVSARSRVVAVCGATDYEGHASPSIPWWFFSDFYLFHHLLSPMYINTVSQIWLTTEMPEKLVEKYGEYAHGDPRNERRIVLDKDIVGAIQQTGNIRE
;
A
#
# COMPACT_ATOMS: atom_id res chain seq x y z
N MET A 1 -10.92 -3.71 9.03
CA MET A 1 -11.37 -4.84 8.16
C MET A 1 -10.18 -5.76 7.90
N ALA A 2 -10.39 -7.07 7.75
CA ALA A 2 -9.29 -8.03 7.51
C ALA A 2 -9.10 -8.30 6.01
N PHE A 3 -7.91 -8.03 5.47
CA PHE A 3 -7.49 -8.46 4.13
C PHE A 3 -7.08 -9.94 4.19
N LYS A 4 -7.74 -10.82 3.44
CA LYS A 4 -7.51 -12.26 3.50
C LYS A 4 -6.74 -12.73 2.27
N LEU A 5 -5.58 -13.34 2.49
CA LEU A 5 -4.81 -14.00 1.44
C LEU A 5 -5.19 -15.49 1.39
N SER A 6 -5.56 -15.98 0.21
CA SER A 6 -5.82 -17.41 0.00
C SER A 6 -4.55 -18.24 0.04
N TYR A 7 -3.44 -17.66 -0.44
CA TYR A 7 -2.11 -18.29 -0.52
C TYR A 7 -1.03 -17.28 -0.16
N PRO A 8 -0.95 -16.84 1.11
CA PRO A 8 0.08 -15.90 1.51
C PRO A 8 1.47 -16.52 1.32
N PRO A 9 2.48 -15.73 0.91
CA PRO A 9 3.85 -16.19 0.95
C PRO A 9 4.23 -16.57 2.39
N ASN A 10 5.11 -17.56 2.55
CA ASN A 10 5.63 -17.93 3.87
C ASN A 10 6.63 -16.86 4.34
N VAL A 11 6.13 -15.86 5.06
CA VAL A 11 6.94 -14.76 5.62
C VAL A 11 7.20 -15.06 7.09
N SER A 12 8.47 -15.27 7.43
CA SER A 12 8.92 -15.54 8.80
C SER A 12 9.60 -14.31 9.42
N ALA A 13 9.89 -14.37 10.72
CA ALA A 13 10.67 -13.32 11.39
C ALA A 13 12.08 -13.11 10.81
N ARG A 14 12.62 -14.09 10.06
CA ARG A 14 13.91 -13.99 9.38
C ARG A 14 13.81 -13.45 7.95
N SER A 15 12.60 -13.36 7.40
CA SER A 15 12.37 -12.82 6.07
C SER A 15 12.67 -11.32 6.06
N ARG A 16 13.13 -10.80 4.93
CA ARG A 16 13.30 -9.36 4.69
C ARG A 16 12.35 -8.96 3.59
N VAL A 17 11.53 -7.94 3.83
CA VAL A 17 10.62 -7.39 2.83
C VAL A 17 11.19 -6.08 2.34
N VAL A 18 11.38 -5.98 1.03
CA VAL A 18 11.74 -4.72 0.36
C VAL A 18 10.72 -4.51 -0.75
N ALA A 19 9.96 -3.44 -0.65
CA ALA A 19 8.98 -3.05 -1.66
C ALA A 19 9.39 -1.70 -2.25
N VAL A 20 9.31 -1.57 -3.57
CA VAL A 20 9.68 -0.36 -4.30
C VAL A 20 8.57 -0.03 -5.28
N CYS A 21 7.96 1.15 -5.13
CA CYS A 21 7.03 1.74 -6.09
C CYS A 21 7.71 2.92 -6.79
N GLY A 22 8.21 2.67 -8.01
CA GLY A 22 8.85 3.69 -8.85
C GLY A 22 7.86 4.49 -9.72
N ALA A 23 6.55 4.25 -9.59
CA ALA A 23 5.54 5.01 -10.30
C ALA A 23 5.48 6.43 -9.71
N THR A 24 5.35 7.43 -10.58
CA THR A 24 5.29 8.85 -10.21
C THR A 24 3.92 9.42 -10.58
N ASP A 25 3.56 10.55 -9.98
CA ASP A 25 2.37 11.32 -10.33
C ASP A 25 2.60 12.33 -11.47
N TYR A 26 3.54 12.03 -12.37
CA TYR A 26 3.78 12.83 -13.57
C TYR A 26 2.50 12.86 -14.42
N GLU A 27 2.03 14.07 -14.79
CA GLU A 27 0.80 14.27 -15.57
C GLU A 27 -0.46 13.56 -15.02
N GLY A 28 -0.51 13.32 -13.70
CA GLY A 28 -1.66 12.67 -13.06
C GLY A 28 -1.67 11.15 -13.18
N HIS A 29 -0.54 10.54 -13.55
CA HIS A 29 -0.40 9.10 -13.69
C HIS A 29 -0.38 8.32 -12.35
N ALA A 30 -0.52 8.99 -11.20
CA ALA A 30 -0.83 8.30 -9.95
C ALA A 30 -2.33 8.16 -9.69
N SER A 31 -3.20 8.70 -10.54
CA SER A 31 -4.64 8.71 -10.31
C SER A 31 -5.23 7.30 -10.18
N PRO A 32 -6.10 7.03 -9.20
CA PRO A 32 -6.80 5.76 -9.05
C PRO A 32 -7.82 5.50 -10.18
N SER A 33 -8.01 6.45 -11.10
CA SER A 33 -8.92 6.31 -12.24
C SER A 33 -8.24 5.73 -13.50
N ILE A 34 -6.91 5.55 -13.51
CA ILE A 34 -6.18 5.01 -14.67
C ILE A 34 -5.91 3.50 -14.53
N PRO A 35 -5.71 2.75 -15.64
CA PRO A 35 -5.83 1.28 -15.64
C PRO A 35 -4.71 0.46 -14.99
N TRP A 36 -3.82 1.03 -14.18
CA TRP A 36 -2.58 0.35 -13.75
C TRP A 36 -2.35 0.34 -12.23
N TRP A 37 -3.05 1.20 -11.48
CA TRP A 37 -3.18 1.19 -10.01
C TRP A 37 -1.94 0.77 -9.19
N PHE A 38 -0.73 1.15 -9.61
CA PHE A 38 0.52 0.76 -8.93
C PHE A 38 0.52 1.09 -7.43
N PHE A 39 -0.02 2.25 -7.08
CA PHE A 39 -0.17 2.66 -5.69
C PHE A 39 -1.19 1.80 -4.93
N SER A 40 -2.31 1.43 -5.55
CA SER A 40 -3.29 0.54 -4.89
C SER A 40 -2.68 -0.82 -4.54
N ASP A 41 -1.91 -1.41 -5.46
CA ASP A 41 -1.22 -2.68 -5.21
C ASP A 41 -0.16 -2.53 -4.13
N PHE A 42 0.64 -1.47 -4.21
CA PHE A 42 1.69 -1.17 -3.24
C PHE A 42 1.14 -1.06 -1.82
N TYR A 43 0.09 -0.26 -1.61
CA TYR A 43 -0.51 -0.08 -0.29
C TYR A 43 -1.29 -1.32 0.16
N LEU A 44 -1.91 -2.09 -0.75
CA LEU A 44 -2.49 -3.39 -0.41
C LEU A 44 -1.44 -4.31 0.25
N PHE A 45 -0.27 -4.43 -0.38
CA PHE A 45 0.78 -5.29 0.16
C PHE A 45 1.32 -4.76 1.49
N HIS A 46 1.40 -3.44 1.67
CA HIS A 46 1.78 -2.83 2.94
C HIS A 46 0.83 -3.24 4.07
N HIS A 47 -0.49 -3.20 3.83
CA HIS A 47 -1.50 -3.69 4.77
C HIS A 47 -1.33 -5.17 5.10
N LEU A 48 -1.20 -6.01 4.07
CA LEU A 48 -1.12 -7.45 4.20
C LEU A 48 0.12 -7.91 4.96
N LEU A 49 1.24 -7.24 4.71
CA LEU A 49 2.53 -7.56 5.33
C LEU A 49 2.82 -6.72 6.56
N SER A 50 1.86 -5.90 7.01
CA SER A 50 2.07 -4.98 8.12
C SER A 50 2.64 -5.71 9.34
N PRO A 51 3.64 -5.13 10.03
CA PRO A 51 4.20 -5.68 11.26
C PRO A 51 3.17 -5.94 12.36
N MET A 52 1.98 -5.33 12.26
CA MET A 52 0.85 -5.61 13.16
C MET A 52 0.31 -7.04 13.01
N TYR A 53 0.42 -7.64 11.83
CA TYR A 53 -0.13 -8.95 11.51
C TYR A 53 0.95 -10.01 11.26
N ILE A 54 2.13 -9.59 10.81
CA ILE A 54 3.25 -10.49 10.50
C ILE A 54 4.44 -10.14 11.40
N ASN A 55 5.03 -11.16 12.03
CA ASN A 55 6.20 -11.03 12.92
C ASN A 55 7.53 -10.72 12.18
N THR A 56 7.49 -9.97 11.08
CA THR A 56 8.67 -9.58 10.32
C THR A 56 9.02 -8.12 10.63
N VAL A 57 10.06 -7.94 11.44
CA VAL A 57 10.55 -6.63 11.88
C VAL A 57 11.43 -5.91 10.84
N SER A 58 11.94 -6.63 9.82
CA SER A 58 12.82 -6.07 8.79
C SER A 58 12.06 -5.84 7.49
N GLN A 59 11.37 -4.70 7.41
CA GLN A 59 10.66 -4.28 6.21
C GLN A 59 11.05 -2.86 5.82
N ILE A 60 11.25 -2.63 4.53
CA ILE A 60 11.50 -1.29 3.96
C ILE A 60 10.57 -1.12 2.77
N TRP A 61 9.79 -0.05 2.78
CA TRP A 61 8.86 0.31 1.72
C TRP A 61 9.30 1.64 1.14
N LEU A 62 9.58 1.68 -0.15
CA LEU A 62 10.06 2.86 -0.87
C LEU A 62 9.02 3.26 -1.91
N THR A 63 8.59 4.51 -1.90
CA THR A 63 7.64 5.08 -2.88
C THR A 63 8.20 6.40 -3.38
N THR A 64 7.97 6.76 -4.64
CA THR A 64 8.40 8.09 -5.13
C THR A 64 7.43 9.21 -4.77
N GLU A 65 6.22 8.85 -4.35
CA GLU A 65 5.15 9.79 -4.01
C GLU A 65 4.76 9.67 -2.54
N MET A 66 4.47 10.83 -1.93
CA MET A 66 4.03 10.90 -0.53
C MET A 66 2.57 10.43 -0.41
N PRO A 67 2.24 9.44 0.45
CA PRO A 67 0.88 8.97 0.62
C PRO A 67 -0.11 10.08 0.97
N GLU A 68 0.31 11.06 1.78
CA GLU A 68 -0.54 12.20 2.20
C GLU A 68 -0.92 13.05 0.99
N LYS A 69 0.03 13.33 0.09
CA LYS A 69 -0.21 14.13 -1.12
C LYS A 69 -1.10 13.39 -2.12
N LEU A 70 -0.90 12.09 -2.26
CA LEU A 70 -1.75 11.25 -3.11
C LEU A 70 -3.21 11.26 -2.60
N VAL A 71 -3.40 11.09 -1.29
CA VAL A 71 -4.73 11.14 -0.66
C VAL A 71 -5.35 12.52 -0.72
N GLU A 72 -4.57 13.59 -0.51
CA GLU A 72 -5.04 14.96 -0.64
C GLU A 72 -5.54 15.24 -2.06
N LYS A 73 -4.81 14.77 -3.08
CA LYS A 73 -5.13 15.01 -4.49
C LYS A 73 -6.26 14.13 -5.01
N TYR A 74 -6.27 12.84 -4.64
CA TYR A 74 -7.15 11.83 -5.25
C TYR A 74 -8.20 11.24 -4.32
N GLY A 75 -8.17 11.57 -3.02
CA GLY A 75 -9.14 11.12 -2.02
C GLY A 75 -8.81 9.75 -1.45
N GLU A 76 -8.93 8.70 -2.26
CA GLU A 76 -8.70 7.32 -1.81
C GLU A 76 -8.18 6.42 -2.93
N TYR A 77 -7.46 5.37 -2.54
CA TYR A 77 -7.06 4.29 -3.41
C TYR A 77 -7.75 3.01 -2.98
N ALA A 78 -8.32 2.32 -3.95
CA ALA A 78 -9.00 1.05 -3.73
C ALA A 78 -8.39 -0.04 -4.63
N HIS A 79 -8.15 -1.20 -4.05
CA HIS A 79 -7.72 -2.41 -4.76
C HIS A 79 -8.87 -3.41 -4.85
N GLY A 80 -8.97 -4.12 -5.99
CA GLY A 80 -9.99 -5.13 -6.24
C GLY A 80 -10.74 -4.89 -7.54
N ASP A 81 -11.77 -5.70 -7.78
CA ASP A 81 -12.56 -5.63 -9.00
C ASP A 81 -13.56 -4.46 -8.94
N PRO A 82 -13.50 -3.49 -9.88
CA PRO A 82 -14.46 -2.38 -9.93
C PRO A 82 -15.93 -2.79 -10.09
N ARG A 83 -16.19 -4.01 -10.59
CA ARG A 83 -17.53 -4.56 -10.78
C ARG A 83 -18.00 -5.40 -9.60
N ASN A 84 -17.15 -5.62 -8.61
CA ASN A 84 -17.42 -6.46 -7.46
C ASN A 84 -16.87 -5.79 -6.18
N GLU A 85 -16.16 -6.52 -5.33
CA GLU A 85 -15.59 -5.96 -4.10
C GLU A 85 -14.30 -5.17 -4.40
N ARG A 86 -14.29 -3.89 -4.02
CA ARG A 86 -13.07 -3.09 -3.86
C ARG A 86 -12.84 -2.80 -2.38
N ARG A 87 -11.58 -2.80 -1.97
CA ARG A 87 -11.14 -2.49 -0.61
C ARG A 87 -10.28 -1.25 -0.63
N ILE A 88 -10.58 -0.31 0.26
CA ILE A 88 -9.75 0.88 0.44
C ILE A 88 -8.41 0.46 1.04
N VAL A 89 -7.33 0.86 0.38
CA VAL A 89 -5.95 0.53 0.73
C VAL A 89 -5.14 1.77 1.09
N LEU A 90 -5.62 2.96 0.70
CA LEU A 90 -5.06 4.22 1.14
C LEU A 90 -6.18 5.26 1.21
N ASP A 91 -6.34 5.88 2.36
CA ASP A 91 -7.21 7.03 2.62
C ASP A 91 -6.62 7.84 3.80
N LYS A 92 -7.32 8.89 4.22
CA LYS A 92 -6.85 9.78 5.30
C LYS A 92 -6.65 9.05 6.65
N ASP A 93 -7.48 8.05 6.95
CA ASP A 93 -7.41 7.33 8.22
C ASP A 93 -6.27 6.31 8.20
N ILE A 94 -6.04 5.67 7.05
CA ILE A 94 -4.99 4.69 6.80
C ILE A 94 -3.61 5.35 6.78
N VAL A 95 -3.48 6.53 6.18
CA VAL A 95 -2.20 7.26 6.08
C VAL A 95 -1.54 7.41 7.46
N GLY A 96 -2.31 7.80 8.48
CA GLY A 96 -1.80 7.92 9.84
C GLY A 96 -1.27 6.60 10.41
N ALA A 97 -1.92 5.47 10.11
CA ALA A 97 -1.46 4.15 10.53
C ALA A 97 -0.18 3.71 9.80
N ILE A 98 -0.06 3.99 8.50
CA ILE A 98 1.14 3.69 7.70
C ILE A 98 2.34 4.51 8.16
N GLN A 99 2.14 5.78 8.50
CA GLN A 99 3.23 6.60 9.04
C GLN A 99 3.72 6.08 10.40
N GLN A 100 2.80 5.63 11.26
CA GLN A 100 3.14 5.07 12.57
C GLN A 100 3.96 3.77 12.48
N THR A 101 3.88 3.00 11.39
CA THR A 101 4.72 1.81 11.23
C THR A 101 6.19 2.15 10.99
N GLY A 102 6.52 3.41 10.61
CA GLY A 102 7.88 3.91 10.51
C GLY A 102 8.79 3.18 9.52
N ASN A 103 8.20 2.43 8.58
CA ASN A 103 8.90 1.55 7.63
C ASN A 103 8.74 1.98 6.16
N ILE A 104 7.96 3.02 5.89
CA ILE A 104 7.82 3.66 4.59
C ILE A 104 8.79 4.83 4.47
N ARG A 105 9.36 5.02 3.28
CA ARG A 105 10.27 6.10 2.93
C ARG A 105 9.96 6.60 1.53
N GLU A 106 10.22 7.87 1.34
CA GLU A 106 9.94 8.65 0.13
C GLU A 106 11.25 9.24 -0.40
#